data_AF-A0A820L6A6-F1
#
_entry.id   AF-A0A820L6A6-F1
#
_cell.length_a   1.000
_cell.length_b   1.000
_cell.length_c   1.000
_cell.angle_alpha   90.00
_cell.angle_beta   90.00
_cell.angle_gamma   90.00
#
_symmetry.space_group_name_H-M   'P 1'
#
loop_
_entity.id
_entity.type
_entity.pdbx_description
1 polymer ?
#
loop_
_entity_poly.entity_id
_entity_poly.type
_entity_poly.pdbx_seq_one_letter_code
_entity_poly.pdbx_strand_id
1 'polypeptide(L)'
;FGKSEAQTLLCIGTFGRSTTKESSSLSDDDNLCFTGAINGDLIVWKKNKIDRIISGAHISTIYSIDINSNGFLTCGKDGYVKEWTRDFTPTRLSIRIQCLMNDTE
;
A
#
# COMPACT_ATOMS: atom_id res chain seq x y z
N PHE A 1 -3.83 26.86 -8.28
CA PHE A 1 -2.79 26.10 -9.00
C PHE A 1 -1.51 26.10 -8.18
N GLY A 2 -1.49 25.29 -7.11
CA GLY A 2 -0.29 25.09 -6.29
C GLY A 2 0.50 23.93 -6.89
N LYS A 3 1.79 24.15 -7.16
CA LYS A 3 2.70 23.12 -7.64
C LYS A 3 2.81 22.03 -6.57
N SER A 4 2.11 20.92 -6.74
CA SER A 4 2.54 19.67 -6.13
C SER A 4 3.73 19.22 -6.95
N GLU A 5 4.94 19.35 -6.40
CA GLU A 5 6.09 18.61 -6.94
C GLU A 5 5.65 17.16 -7.06
N ALA A 6 5.68 16.62 -8.28
CA ALA A 6 5.29 15.26 -8.53
C ALA A 6 6.30 14.35 -7.83
N GLN A 7 6.02 14.02 -6.56
CA GLN A 7 6.74 12.98 -5.85
C GLN A 7 6.54 11.70 -6.65
N THR A 8 7.60 11.25 -7.32
CA THR A 8 7.55 10.11 -8.23
C THR A 8 6.95 8.91 -7.51
N LEU A 9 5.84 8.43 -8.05
CA LEU A 9 5.08 7.28 -7.55
C LEU A 9 5.74 6.01 -8.07
N LEU A 10 6.01 5.04 -7.20
CA LEU A 10 6.88 3.91 -7.54
C LEU A 10 6.14 2.58 -7.73
N CYS A 11 5.08 2.34 -6.98
CA CYS A 11 4.32 1.09 -7.07
C CYS A 11 2.82 1.34 -6.99
N ILE A 12 2.04 0.58 -7.76
CA ILE A 12 0.58 0.60 -7.75
C ILE A 12 0.06 -0.76 -7.31
N GLY A 13 -0.83 -0.78 -6.33
CA GLY A 13 -1.65 -1.95 -5.96
C GLY A 13 -3.13 -1.68 -6.23
N THR A 14 -3.91 -2.68 -6.63
CA THR A 14 -5.36 -2.54 -6.90
C THR A 14 -6.16 -3.49 -6.02
N PHE A 15 -7.13 -2.97 -5.28
CA PHE A 15 -8.09 -3.72 -4.47
C PHE A 15 -9.48 -3.58 -5.09
N GLY A 16 -10.07 -4.70 -5.50
CA GLY A 16 -11.38 -4.72 -6.14
C GLY A 16 -11.39 -5.54 -7.43
N ARG A 17 -11.56 -6.85 -7.29
CA ARG A 17 -12.28 -7.65 -8.28
C ARG A 17 -12.93 -8.82 -7.58
N SER A 18 -14.18 -8.65 -7.14
CA SER A 18 -15.02 -9.78 -6.75
C SER A 18 -15.15 -10.73 -7.94
N THR A 19 -14.53 -11.90 -7.84
CA THR A 19 -14.73 -13.00 -8.77
C THR A 19 -15.71 -14.00 -8.17
N THR A 20 -16.95 -13.60 -8.01
CA THR A 20 -18.07 -14.56 -8.03
C THR A 20 -19.09 -14.05 -9.03
N LYS A 21 -19.17 -14.73 -10.17
CA LYS A 21 -20.10 -14.45 -11.27
C LYS A 21 -21.54 -14.77 -10.86
N GLU A 22 -22.09 -14.22 -9.78
CA GLU A 22 -23.53 -14.40 -9.49
C GLU A 22 -24.17 -13.10 -8.97
N SER A 23 -25.22 -12.73 -9.70
CA SER A 23 -26.40 -11.94 -9.29
C SER A 23 -26.21 -10.52 -8.73
N SER A 24 -26.43 -9.56 -9.63
CA SER A 24 -27.41 -8.46 -9.49
C SER A 24 -27.81 -8.05 -8.06
N SER A 25 -27.05 -7.15 -7.43
CA SER A 25 -27.56 -6.05 -6.62
C SER A 25 -26.39 -5.16 -6.21
N LEU A 26 -26.61 -3.85 -6.20
CA LEU A 26 -25.66 -2.79 -5.88
C LEU A 26 -24.84 -3.07 -4.61
N SER A 27 -23.71 -3.74 -4.71
CA SER A 27 -22.61 -3.60 -3.76
C SER A 27 -21.55 -2.77 -4.45
N ASP A 28 -21.43 -1.51 -4.04
CA ASP A 28 -20.37 -0.57 -4.38
C ASP A 28 -19.06 -1.17 -3.84
N ASP A 29 -18.57 -2.23 -4.48
CA ASP A 29 -17.26 -2.82 -4.21
C ASP A 29 -16.27 -1.68 -4.46
N ASP A 30 -15.79 -1.11 -3.35
CA ASP A 30 -14.95 0.07 -3.35
C ASP A 30 -13.66 -0.26 -4.10
N ASN A 31 -13.64 0.05 -5.40
CA ASN A 31 -12.46 0.00 -6.26
C ASN A 31 -11.43 0.97 -5.69
N LEU A 32 -10.63 0.45 -4.76
CA LEU A 32 -9.54 1.14 -4.11
C LEU A 32 -8.26 0.83 -4.87
N CYS A 33 -7.50 1.86 -5.21
CA CYS A 33 -6.15 1.71 -5.72
C CYS A 33 -5.19 2.35 -4.72
N PHE A 34 -3.99 1.81 -4.65
CA PHE A 34 -2.96 2.29 -3.75
C PHE A 34 -1.75 2.73 -4.54
N THR A 35 -1.05 3.72 -4.05
CA THR A 35 0.23 4.13 -4.60
C THR A 35 1.24 4.41 -3.52
N GLY A 36 2.41 3.79 -3.65
CA GLY A 36 3.55 4.04 -2.77
C GLY A 36 4.42 5.16 -3.31
N ALA A 37 4.74 6.14 -2.46
CA ALA A 37 5.57 7.29 -2.82
C ALA A 37 7.04 7.11 -2.40
N ILE A 38 7.93 7.87 -3.05
CA ILE A 38 9.38 7.85 -2.79
C ILE A 38 9.75 8.28 -1.36
N ASN A 39 8.95 9.16 -0.76
CA ASN A 39 9.13 9.64 0.61
C ASN A 39 8.57 8.69 1.69
N GLY A 40 7.95 7.58 1.28
CA GLY A 40 7.33 6.62 2.19
C GLY A 40 5.86 6.88 2.49
N ASP A 41 5.21 7.85 1.84
CA ASP A 41 3.76 8.05 1.96
C ASP A 41 2.99 6.99 1.16
N LEU A 42 1.84 6.57 1.69
CA LEU A 42 0.89 5.71 0.99
C LEU A 42 -0.34 6.51 0.59
N ILE A 43 -0.63 6.56 -0.70
CA ILE A 43 -1.78 7.26 -1.28
C ILE A 43 -2.87 6.23 -1.58
N VAL A 44 -4.07 6.48 -1.06
CA VAL A 44 -5.27 5.68 -1.32
C VAL A 44 -6.16 6.44 -2.28
N TRP A 45 -6.58 5.77 -3.33
CA TRP A 45 -7.45 6.28 -4.37
C TRP A 45 -8.77 5.54 -4.31
N LYS A 46 -9.87 6.28 -4.38
CA LYS A 46 -11.21 5.72 -4.57
C LYS A 46 -11.74 6.24 -5.89
N LYS A 47 -12.01 5.33 -6.83
CA LYS A 47 -12.34 5.68 -8.21
C LYS A 47 -11.20 6.53 -8.81
N ASN A 48 -11.45 7.78 -9.19
CA ASN A 48 -10.46 8.67 -9.81
C ASN A 48 -10.05 9.84 -8.89
N LYS A 49 -10.26 9.72 -7.58
CA LYS A 49 -9.93 10.76 -6.59
C LYS A 49 -9.05 10.19 -5.50
N ILE A 50 -8.16 11.03 -4.96
CA ILE A 50 -7.42 10.72 -3.74
C ILE A 50 -8.44 10.69 -2.60
N ASP A 51 -8.55 9.55 -1.94
CA ASP A 51 -9.40 9.33 -0.77
C ASP A 51 -8.63 9.65 0.52
N ARG A 52 -7.37 9.21 0.59
CA ARG A 52 -6.51 9.37 1.78
C ARG A 52 -5.04 9.45 1.40
N ILE A 53 -4.27 10.17 2.21
CA ILE A 53 -2.80 10.10 2.23
C ILE A 53 -2.39 9.67 3.64
N ILE A 54 -1.67 8.56 3.75
CA ILE A 54 -1.08 8.08 4.99
C ILE A 54 0.39 8.50 4.98
N SER A 55 0.68 9.58 5.70
CA SER A 55 2.04 10.11 5.77
C SER A 55 2.95 9.22 6.61
N GLY A 56 4.19 9.05 6.18
CA GLY A 56 5.19 8.26 6.92
C GLY A 56 4.82 6.78 7.08
N ALA A 57 4.07 6.21 6.12
CA ALA A 57 3.74 4.80 6.11
C ALA A 57 5.03 3.94 6.11
N HIS A 58 6.07 4.39 5.41
CA HIS A 58 7.45 3.93 5.51
C HIS A 58 8.39 5.12 5.76
N ILE A 59 9.61 4.86 6.25
CA ILE A 59 10.63 5.92 6.43
C ILE A 59 11.25 6.33 5.07
N SER A 60 11.10 5.46 4.08
CA SER A 60 11.62 5.64 2.73
C SER A 60 10.66 5.02 1.72
N THR A 61 10.97 5.22 0.45
CA THR A 61 10.32 4.62 -0.72
C THR A 61 9.64 3.27 -0.50
N ILE A 62 8.35 3.21 -0.83
CA ILE A 62 7.57 1.97 -0.88
C ILE A 62 7.81 1.30 -2.24
N TYR A 63 8.19 0.02 -2.23
CA TYR A 63 8.52 -0.77 -3.42
C TYR A 63 7.40 -1.70 -3.87
N SER A 64 6.63 -2.24 -2.93
CA SER A 64 5.52 -3.15 -3.25
C SER A 64 4.36 -2.96 -2.31
N ILE A 65 3.17 -3.22 -2.83
CA ILE A 65 1.91 -3.22 -2.10
C ILE A 65 1.19 -4.50 -2.53
N ASP A 66 0.88 -5.36 -1.57
CA ASP A 66 0.13 -6.60 -1.80
C ASP A 66 -1.16 -6.58 -0.99
N ILE A 67 -2.25 -7.11 -1.53
CA ILE A 67 -3.57 -6.88 -0.96
C ILE A 67 -4.27 -8.22 -0.74
N ASN A 68 -4.90 -8.37 0.42
CA ASN A 68 -5.56 -9.61 0.81
C ASN A 68 -6.94 -9.35 1.44
N SER A 69 -7.64 -10.42 1.85
CA SER A 69 -8.97 -10.30 2.46
C SER A 69 -8.96 -9.58 3.81
N ASN A 70 -7.85 -9.48 4.52
CA ASN A 70 -7.79 -8.91 5.86
C ASN A 70 -7.26 -7.46 5.88
N GLY A 71 -6.80 -6.97 4.72
CA GLY A 71 -6.22 -5.64 4.55
C GLY A 71 -5.15 -5.66 3.47
N PHE A 72 -3.98 -5.10 3.74
CA PHE A 72 -2.89 -5.03 2.77
C PHE A 72 -1.51 -5.00 3.45
N LEU A 73 -0.50 -5.34 2.67
CA LEU A 73 0.91 -5.32 3.02
C LEU A 73 1.62 -4.25 2.21
N THR A 74 2.59 -3.58 2.82
CA THR A 74 3.52 -2.67 2.14
C THR A 74 4.95 -3.06 2.48
N CYS A 75 5.86 -2.94 1.53
CA CYS A 75 7.29 -3.08 1.79
C CYS A 75 8.09 -1.97 1.13
N GLY A 76 9.21 -1.58 1.74
CA GLY A 76 9.97 -0.42 1.30
C GLY A 76 11.47 -0.51 1.55
N LYS A 77 12.18 0.52 1.08
CA LYS A 77 13.63 0.69 1.23
C LYS A 77 14.08 0.79 2.69
N ASP A 78 13.17 1.10 3.60
CA ASP A 78 13.44 1.09 5.04
C ASP A 78 13.67 -0.33 5.60
N GLY A 79 13.51 -1.36 4.77
CA GLY A 79 13.78 -2.76 5.13
C GLY A 79 12.65 -3.38 5.93
N TYR A 80 11.47 -2.78 5.93
CA TYR A 80 10.29 -3.31 6.62
C TYR A 80 9.23 -3.80 5.64
N VAL A 81 8.53 -4.85 6.05
CA VAL A 81 7.19 -5.20 5.58
C VAL A 81 6.21 -4.82 6.68
N LYS A 82 5.17 -4.07 6.35
CA LYS A 82 4.13 -3.61 7.30
C LYS A 82 2.78 -4.13 6.86
N GLU A 83 2.00 -4.62 7.81
CA GLU A 83 0.61 -5.01 7.61
C GLU A 83 -0.33 -3.90 8.06
N TRP A 84 -1.41 -3.75 7.31
CA TRP A 84 -2.44 -2.75 7.51
C TRP A 84 -3.81 -3.41 7.45
N THR A 85 -4.73 -2.94 8.28
CA THR A 85 -6.14 -3.34 8.21
C THR A 85 -6.83 -2.67 7.01
N ARG A 86 -8.06 -3.11 6.70
CA ARG A 86 -8.92 -2.47 5.69
C ARG A 86 -9.25 -1.00 6.01
N ASP A 87 -9.20 -0.61 7.29
CA ASP A 87 -9.46 0.76 7.75
C ASP A 87 -8.20 1.64 7.73
N PHE A 88 -7.14 1.18 7.04
CA PHE A 88 -5.86 1.88 6.89
C PHE A 88 -5.12 2.10 8.21
N THR A 89 -5.37 1.23 9.19
CA THR A 89 -4.63 1.25 10.47
C THR A 89 -3.47 0.26 10.42
N PRO A 90 -2.25 0.66 10.81
CA PRO A 90 -1.13 -0.27 10.88
C PRO A 90 -1.41 -1.32 11.95
N THR A 91 -1.15 -2.59 11.64
CA THR A 91 -1.22 -3.65 12.65
C THR A 91 0.08 -3.66 13.46
N ARG A 92 0.13 -4.51 14.49
CA ARG A 92 1.36 -4.71 15.28
C ARG A 92 2.43 -5.50 14.50
N LEU A 93 2.07 -6.09 13.36
CA LEU A 93 2.99 -6.86 12.53
C LEU A 93 3.81 -5.92 11.63
N SER A 94 5.08 -5.76 12.02
CA SER A 94 6.12 -5.21 11.16
C SER A 94 7.31 -6.15 11.18
N ILE A 95 7.73 -6.61 10.00
CA ILE A 95 8.81 -7.58 9.83
C ILE A 95 9.98 -6.86 9.19
N ARG A 96 11.14 -6.90 9.86
CA ARG A 96 12.39 -6.38 9.29
C ARG A 96 13.04 -7.43 8.41
N ILE A 97 13.30 -7.09 7.16
CA ILE A 97 14.09 -7.91 6.25
C ILE A 97 15.56 -7.59 6.52
N GLN A 98 16.29 -8.58 7.04
CA GLN A 98 17.73 -8.50 7.20
C GLN A 98 18.37 -9.62 6.38
N CYS A 99 19.27 -9.24 5.46
CA CYS A 99 20.17 -10.21 4.86
C CYS A 99 21.22 -10.57 5.92
N LEU A 100 21.29 -11.84 6.29
CA LEU A 100 22.39 -12.36 7.07
C LEU A 100 23.52 -12.65 6.09
N MET A 101 24.55 -11.79 6.07
CA MET A 101 25.80 -12.18 5.45
C MET A 101 26.44 -13.21 6.37
N ASN A 102 26.69 -14.42 5.85
CA ASN A 102 27.60 -15.33 6.51
C ASN A 102 28.99 -14.77 6.28
N ASP A 103 29.56 -14.16 7.31
CA ASP A 103 30.98 -13.81 7.31
C ASP A 103 31.75 -15.14 7.27
N THR A 104 32.24 -15.51 6.09
CA THR A 104 33.24 -16.57 5.95
C THR A 104 34.56 -15.99 6.44
N GLU A 105 34.98 -16.41 7.63
CA GLU A 105 36.39 -16.37 8.06
C GLU A 105 37.24 -17.34 7.24
#